data_AF-A0A353WF68-F1
#
_entry.id   AF-A0A353WF68-F1
#
_cell.length_a   1.000
_cell.length_b   1.000
_cell.length_c   1.000
_cell.angle_alpha   90.00
_cell.angle_beta   90.00
_cell.angle_gamma   90.00
#
_symmetry.space_group_name_H-M   'P 1'
#
loop_
_entity.id
_entity.type
_entity.pdbx_description
1 polymer ?
#
loop_
_entity_poly.entity_id
_entity_poly.type
_entity_poly.pdbx_seq_one_letter_code
_entity_poly.pdbx_strand_id
1 'polypeptide(L)'
;MKSNVEVLRLIKSCGDNFVRLLQKLGILYVRPKRGLEPIGPAVGRQSTYTNPVNGEEPLHYVSENYYNGKVLLLYPLVIKHLAQAILTQMNKEYAIKEAEFQGLGPGGEMLAHILQLQMDKLLSNNSSINSDNGRDKVVLVQDILEPIPLGKAIEANRNKGKLASLICTIVNPDTYFTDFIHAPQGPIMLITLIKEVLVRYRQDHLLVKADVESGNIIWDPKNEWDKLAKVMEEADVESERERQRLVV
;
A
#
# COMPACT_ATOMS: atom_id res chain seq x y z
N MET A 1 16.40 5.06 12.77
CA MET A 1 15.52 5.86 11.89
C MET A 1 16.38 6.75 11.01
N LYS A 2 16.09 6.85 9.71
CA LYS A 2 16.86 7.73 8.80
C LYS A 2 16.57 9.21 9.08
N SER A 3 17.58 10.06 8.93
CA SER A 3 17.43 11.52 9.05
C SER A 3 16.61 12.11 7.89
N ASN A 4 16.04 13.30 8.08
CA ASN A 4 15.30 14.00 7.01
C ASN A 4 16.15 14.22 5.76
N VAL A 5 17.45 14.49 5.91
CA VAL A 5 18.37 14.67 4.76
C VAL A 5 18.50 13.38 3.96
N GLU A 6 18.64 12.23 4.63
CA GLU A 6 18.69 10.92 3.98
C GLU A 6 17.37 10.57 3.31
N VAL A 7 16.24 10.85 3.97
CA VAL A 7 14.90 10.62 3.41
C VAL A 7 14.70 11.44 2.14
N LEU A 8 15.08 12.72 2.13
CA LEU A 8 15.00 13.56 0.93
C LEU A 8 15.91 13.06 -0.20
N ARG A 9 17.12 12.57 0.12
CA ARG A 9 18.00 11.93 -0.87
C ARG A 9 17.35 10.70 -1.48
N LEU A 10 16.72 9.85 -0.66
CA LEU A 10 16.02 8.65 -1.12
C LEU A 10 14.81 9.00 -1.99
N ILE A 11 13.99 9.98 -1.59
CA ILE A 11 12.87 10.48 -2.42
C ILE A 11 13.39 10.93 -3.78
N LYS A 12 14.46 11.75 -3.80
CA LYS A 12 15.06 12.23 -5.04
C LYS A 12 15.62 11.11 -5.91
N SER A 13 16.32 10.14 -5.32
CA SER A 13 16.95 9.05 -6.07
C SER A 13 15.96 8.01 -6.58
N CYS A 14 14.85 7.79 -5.87
CA CYS A 14 13.83 6.81 -6.27
C CYS A 14 12.78 7.41 -7.22
N GLY A 15 12.55 8.73 -7.18
CA GLY A 15 11.54 9.40 -8.01
C GLY A 15 10.14 8.84 -7.76
N ASP A 16 9.51 8.35 -8.83
CA ASP A 16 8.17 7.72 -8.80
C ASP A 16 8.22 6.20 -8.57
N ASN A 17 9.40 5.61 -8.35
CA ASN A 17 9.52 4.22 -7.91
C ASN A 17 9.22 4.10 -6.41
N PHE A 18 7.93 4.20 -6.08
CA PHE A 18 7.45 4.18 -4.69
C PHE A 18 7.75 2.86 -3.98
N VAL A 19 7.71 1.73 -4.70
CA VAL A 19 8.06 0.41 -4.14
C VAL A 19 9.49 0.43 -3.60
N ARG A 20 10.45 0.85 -4.44
CA ARG A 20 11.86 0.94 -4.05
C ARG A 20 12.09 1.92 -2.90
N LEU A 21 11.39 3.06 -2.92
CA LEU A 21 11.44 4.03 -1.82
C LEU A 21 10.99 3.41 -0.50
N LEU A 22 9.83 2.75 -0.49
CA LEU A 22 9.28 2.10 0.71
C LEU A 22 10.17 0.95 1.20
N GLN A 23 10.78 0.16 0.30
CA GLN A 23 11.75 -0.87 0.67
C GLN A 23 13.00 -0.27 1.34
N LYS A 24 13.60 0.77 0.75
CA LYS A 24 14.80 1.44 1.29
C LYS A 24 14.58 2.08 2.66
N LEU A 25 13.34 2.40 2.99
CA LEU A 25 12.93 2.95 4.28
C LEU A 25 12.53 1.87 5.30
N GLY A 26 12.49 0.60 4.89
CA GLY A 26 11.99 -0.49 5.72
C GLY A 26 10.52 -0.30 6.07
N ILE A 27 9.71 0.15 5.12
CA ILE A 27 8.25 0.26 5.25
C ILE A 27 7.56 -0.92 4.54
N LEU A 28 8.12 -1.33 3.39
CA LEU A 28 7.60 -2.43 2.58
C LEU A 28 8.64 -3.53 2.47
N TYR A 29 8.28 -4.72 2.95
CA TYR A 29 8.98 -5.96 2.66
C TYR A 29 8.49 -6.50 1.33
N VAL A 30 9.45 -6.79 0.45
CA VAL A 30 9.25 -7.66 -0.72
C VAL A 30 10.33 -8.70 -0.63
N ARG A 31 9.94 -9.97 -0.66
CA ARG A 31 10.78 -11.14 -0.50
C ARG A 31 11.91 -11.08 -1.53
N PRO A 32 13.17 -10.94 -1.09
CA PRO A 32 14.27 -10.86 -2.04
C PRO A 32 14.41 -12.17 -2.81
N LYS A 33 14.84 -12.06 -4.07
CA LYS A 33 15.06 -13.20 -4.97
C LYS A 33 16.45 -13.14 -5.58
N ARG A 34 17.08 -14.30 -5.76
CA ARG A 34 18.26 -14.51 -6.58
C ARG A 34 17.82 -15.18 -7.88
N GLY A 35 17.69 -14.41 -8.94
CA GLY A 35 16.96 -14.85 -10.13
C GLY A 35 15.48 -15.09 -9.79
N LEU A 36 15.01 -16.33 -9.94
CA LEU A 36 13.64 -16.73 -9.58
C LEU A 36 13.54 -17.34 -8.17
N GLU A 37 14.68 -17.65 -7.54
CA GLU A 37 14.70 -18.34 -6.26
C GLU A 37 14.56 -17.33 -5.10
N PRO A 38 13.59 -17.51 -4.20
CA PRO A 38 13.48 -16.66 -3.02
C PRO A 38 14.60 -16.93 -2.02
N ILE A 39 15.24 -15.87 -1.52
CA ILE A 39 16.34 -15.98 -0.53
C ILE A 39 15.97 -15.45 0.86
N GLY A 40 14.73 -14.98 1.04
CA GLY A 40 14.17 -14.55 2.32
C GLY A 40 12.97 -15.41 2.74
N PRO A 41 12.43 -15.21 3.95
CA PRO A 41 11.22 -15.89 4.38
C PRO A 41 9.98 -15.36 3.65
N ALA A 42 8.97 -16.21 3.50
CA ALA A 42 7.63 -15.75 3.17
C ALA A 42 6.95 -15.15 4.42
N VAL A 43 5.82 -14.46 4.23
CA VAL A 43 5.10 -13.80 5.31
C VAL A 43 3.70 -14.36 5.46
N GLY A 44 3.39 -14.88 6.64
CA GLY A 44 2.07 -15.35 7.02
C GLY A 44 1.04 -14.21 7.13
N ARG A 45 -0.22 -14.52 6.85
CA ARG A 45 -1.35 -13.59 6.94
C ARG A 45 -2.36 -14.06 7.99
N GLN A 46 -3.01 -13.09 8.62
CA GLN A 46 -4.08 -13.36 9.58
C GLN A 46 -5.33 -13.95 8.94
N SER A 47 -5.57 -13.63 7.66
CA SER A 47 -6.66 -14.24 6.89
C SER A 47 -6.46 -15.75 6.77
N THR A 48 -7.54 -16.49 7.01
CA THR A 48 -7.57 -17.96 6.92
C THR A 48 -8.47 -18.42 5.77
N TYR A 49 -8.38 -19.70 5.44
CA TYR A 49 -9.29 -20.40 4.53
C TYR A 49 -9.55 -21.82 5.04
N THR A 50 -10.69 -22.40 4.63
CA THR A 50 -11.03 -23.78 4.97
C THR A 50 -10.02 -24.75 4.36
N ASN A 51 -9.47 -25.65 5.16
CA ASN A 51 -8.59 -26.70 4.67
C ASN A 51 -9.34 -27.57 3.65
N PRO A 52 -8.84 -27.67 2.40
CA PRO A 52 -9.53 -28.46 1.38
C PRO A 52 -9.49 -29.97 1.64
N VAL A 53 -8.59 -30.44 2.52
CA VAL A 53 -8.34 -31.86 2.79
C VAL A 53 -9.30 -32.39 3.86
N ASN A 54 -9.42 -31.68 4.98
CA ASN A 54 -10.22 -32.14 6.13
C ASN A 54 -11.41 -31.24 6.48
N GLY A 55 -11.48 -30.01 5.96
CA GLY A 55 -12.57 -29.06 6.23
C GLY A 55 -12.61 -28.47 7.65
N GLU A 56 -11.75 -28.91 8.57
CA GLU A 56 -11.90 -28.63 10.00
C GLU A 56 -10.88 -27.61 10.53
N GLU A 57 -9.61 -27.70 10.12
CA GLU A 57 -8.58 -26.79 10.62
C GLU A 57 -8.40 -25.61 9.65
N PRO A 58 -8.56 -24.35 10.07
CA PRO A 58 -8.31 -23.21 9.20
C PRO A 58 -6.83 -23.14 8.84
N LEU A 59 -6.54 -23.01 7.55
CA LEU A 59 -5.19 -22.78 7.03
C LEU A 59 -4.99 -21.28 6.79
N HIS A 60 -3.73 -20.82 6.79
CA HIS A 60 -3.41 -19.42 6.62
C HIS A 60 -2.93 -19.09 5.21
N TYR A 61 -3.22 -17.88 4.75
CA TYR A 61 -2.56 -17.34 3.55
C TYR A 61 -1.11 -16.94 3.87
N VAL A 62 -0.25 -17.03 2.86
CA VAL A 62 1.16 -16.65 2.88
C VAL A 62 1.41 -15.68 1.73
N SER A 63 2.40 -14.80 1.84
CA SER A 63 2.70 -13.80 0.81
C SER A 63 4.19 -13.54 0.69
N GLU A 64 4.59 -12.99 -0.45
CA GLU A 64 5.98 -12.57 -0.71
C GLU A 64 6.25 -11.14 -0.24
N ASN A 65 5.34 -10.50 0.50
CA ASN A 65 5.46 -9.10 0.82
C ASN A 65 4.72 -8.78 2.11
N TYR A 66 5.11 -7.69 2.75
CA TYR A 66 4.42 -7.17 3.93
C TYR A 66 4.62 -5.67 4.04
N TYR A 67 3.53 -4.95 4.28
CA TYR A 67 3.56 -3.51 4.45
C TYR A 67 3.35 -3.17 5.93
N ASN A 68 4.27 -2.38 6.48
CA ASN A 68 4.20 -1.93 7.87
C ASN A 68 3.83 -0.44 7.94
N GLY A 69 2.53 -0.15 7.93
CA GLY A 69 2.03 1.24 7.96
C GLY A 69 2.45 2.04 9.20
N LYS A 70 2.75 1.37 10.32
CA LYS A 70 3.28 2.05 11.51
C LYS A 70 4.65 2.69 11.24
N VAL A 71 5.48 2.06 10.41
CA VAL A 71 6.78 2.58 10.03
C VAL A 71 6.64 3.75 9.06
N LEU A 72 5.63 3.76 8.18
CA LEU A 72 5.35 4.90 7.29
C LEU A 72 5.09 6.19 8.10
N LEU A 73 4.36 6.09 9.22
CA LEU A 73 4.05 7.24 10.08
C LEU A 73 5.30 7.94 10.66
N LEU A 74 6.45 7.27 10.66
CA LEU A 74 7.73 7.86 11.08
C LEU A 74 8.36 8.77 10.01
N TYR A 75 7.81 8.79 8.79
CA TYR A 75 8.37 9.49 7.63
C TYR A 75 7.36 10.47 7.00
N PRO A 76 7.03 11.59 7.65
CA PRO A 76 6.04 12.56 7.14
C PRO A 76 6.42 13.16 5.78
N LEU A 77 7.71 13.29 5.46
CA LEU A 77 8.18 13.74 4.14
C LEU A 77 7.83 12.75 3.02
N VAL A 78 7.78 11.46 3.34
CA VAL A 78 7.40 10.40 2.40
C VAL A 78 5.89 10.43 2.19
N ILE A 79 5.11 10.56 3.27
CA ILE A 79 3.63 10.72 3.17
C ILE A 79 3.29 11.95 2.31
N LYS A 80 4.00 13.06 2.51
CA LYS A 80 3.84 14.27 1.68
C LYS A 80 4.17 14.03 0.21
N HIS A 81 5.23 13.27 -0.09
CA HIS A 81 5.62 12.90 -1.45
C HIS A 81 4.54 12.02 -2.12
N LEU A 82 4.06 11.01 -1.40
CA LEU A 82 2.97 10.14 -1.86
C LEU A 82 1.68 10.93 -2.11
N ALA A 83 1.28 11.82 -1.18
CA ALA A 83 0.12 12.68 -1.35
C ALA A 83 0.22 13.56 -2.60
N GLN A 84 1.39 14.12 -2.88
CA GLN A 84 1.61 14.95 -4.06
C GLN A 84 1.48 14.14 -5.35
N ALA A 85 2.00 12.91 -5.38
CA ALA A 85 1.85 12.01 -6.51
C ALA A 85 0.38 11.63 -6.74
N ILE A 86 -0.35 11.32 -5.66
CA ILE A 86 -1.79 11.01 -5.71
C ILE A 86 -2.59 12.20 -6.26
N LEU A 87 -2.35 13.43 -5.75
CA LEU A 87 -3.04 14.62 -6.26
C LEU A 87 -2.70 14.90 -7.73
N THR A 88 -1.46 14.64 -8.13
CA THR A 88 -1.04 14.76 -9.53
C THR A 88 -1.83 13.77 -10.40
N GLN A 89 -1.99 12.53 -9.96
CA GLN A 89 -2.79 11.53 -10.65
C GLN A 89 -4.28 11.89 -10.67
N MET A 90 -4.85 12.32 -9.53
CA MET A 90 -6.23 12.82 -9.40
C MET A 90 -6.55 13.91 -10.41
N ASN A 91 -5.67 14.90 -10.52
CA ASN A 91 -5.85 16.04 -11.41
C ASN A 91 -5.73 15.64 -12.88
N LYS A 92 -4.75 14.77 -13.22
CA LYS A 92 -4.50 14.34 -14.59
C LYS A 92 -5.57 13.40 -15.14
N GLU A 93 -5.98 12.41 -14.34
CA GLU A 93 -6.80 11.28 -14.82
C GLU A 93 -8.29 11.48 -14.55
N TYR A 94 -8.66 12.21 -13.50
CA TYR A 94 -10.02 12.19 -12.98
C TYR A 94 -10.67 13.58 -12.84
N ALA A 95 -9.93 14.65 -13.14
CA ALA A 95 -10.39 16.04 -13.05
C ALA A 95 -11.06 16.38 -11.71
N ILE A 96 -10.61 15.75 -10.60
CA ILE A 96 -11.11 16.04 -9.26
C ILE A 96 -10.42 17.30 -8.76
N LYS A 97 -11.15 18.42 -8.80
CA LYS A 97 -10.67 19.73 -8.37
C LYS A 97 -10.93 20.01 -6.89
N GLU A 98 -12.00 19.41 -6.34
CA GLU A 98 -12.41 19.56 -4.95
C GLU A 98 -12.93 18.22 -4.43
N ALA A 99 -12.55 17.89 -3.18
CA ALA A 99 -12.98 16.69 -2.49
C ALA A 99 -12.78 16.86 -0.98
N GLU A 100 -13.63 16.19 -0.19
CA GLU A 100 -13.39 15.96 1.23
C GLU A 100 -12.65 14.63 1.42
N PHE A 101 -11.47 14.66 2.03
CA PHE A 101 -10.71 13.44 2.31
C PHE A 101 -11.07 12.85 3.67
N GLN A 102 -11.49 11.59 3.68
CA GLN A 102 -11.79 10.83 4.90
C GLN A 102 -10.82 9.66 5.04
N GLY A 103 -9.91 9.75 6.02
CA GLY A 103 -8.99 8.66 6.33
C GLY A 103 -9.67 7.48 7.01
N LEU A 104 -9.21 6.27 6.70
CA LEU A 104 -9.65 5.03 7.33
C LEU A 104 -8.46 4.39 8.09
N GLY A 105 -8.49 4.52 9.42
CA GLY A 105 -7.41 4.06 10.30
C GLY A 105 -6.20 5.00 10.30
N PRO A 106 -5.20 4.77 11.17
CA PRO A 106 -4.15 5.75 11.44
C PRO A 106 -3.32 6.19 10.22
N GLY A 107 -2.96 5.24 9.34
CA GLY A 107 -2.23 5.54 8.10
C GLY A 107 -3.06 6.33 7.10
N GLY A 108 -4.32 5.92 6.92
CA GLY A 108 -5.28 6.62 6.06
C GLY A 108 -5.63 8.02 6.56
N GLU A 109 -5.80 8.21 7.87
CA GLU A 109 -6.06 9.51 8.53
C GLU A 109 -4.92 10.50 8.30
N MET A 110 -3.67 10.06 8.52
CA MET A 110 -2.51 10.90 8.26
C MET A 110 -2.42 11.28 6.77
N LEU A 111 -2.60 10.32 5.86
CA LEU A 111 -2.57 10.59 4.43
C LEU A 111 -3.70 11.54 3.99
N ALA A 112 -4.92 11.34 4.48
CA ALA A 112 -6.07 12.20 4.22
C ALA A 112 -5.81 13.65 4.67
N HIS A 113 -5.25 13.82 5.87
CA HIS A 113 -4.91 15.13 6.39
C HIS A 113 -3.89 15.86 5.51
N ILE A 114 -2.83 15.17 5.09
CA ILE A 114 -1.81 15.74 4.19
C ILE A 114 -2.38 16.04 2.79
N LEU A 115 -3.24 15.17 2.26
CA LEU A 115 -3.96 15.41 1.00
C LEU A 115 -4.82 16.67 1.09
N GLN A 116 -5.58 16.85 2.17
CA GLN A 116 -6.41 18.03 2.39
C GLN A 116 -5.56 19.31 2.42
N LEU A 117 -4.48 19.33 3.21
CA LEU A 117 -3.59 20.49 3.28
C LEU A 117 -2.96 20.85 1.93
N GLN A 118 -2.58 19.85 1.13
CA GLN A 118 -2.02 20.07 -0.20
C GLN A 118 -3.08 20.57 -1.18
N MET A 119 -4.30 20.02 -1.14
CA MET A 119 -5.41 20.47 -1.97
C MET A 119 -5.79 21.92 -1.65
N ASP A 120 -5.94 22.28 -0.37
CA ASP A 120 -6.28 23.64 0.06
C ASP A 120 -5.23 24.66 -0.41
N LYS A 121 -3.94 24.27 -0.39
CA LYS A 121 -2.85 25.09 -0.92
C LYS A 121 -2.92 25.26 -2.44
N LEU A 122 -3.34 24.24 -3.19
CA LEU A 122 -3.51 24.34 -4.64
C LEU A 122 -4.70 25.24 -4.98
N LEU A 123 -5.80 25.15 -4.21
CA LEU A 123 -6.99 25.97 -4.41
C LEU A 123 -6.74 27.45 -4.07
N SER A 124 -6.05 27.75 -2.96
CA SER A 124 -5.77 29.13 -2.57
C SER A 124 -4.87 29.88 -3.55
N ASN A 125 -3.98 29.18 -4.26
CA ASN A 125 -3.14 29.76 -5.31
C ASN A 125 -3.89 30.02 -6.63
N ASN A 126 -5.08 29.45 -6.82
CA ASN A 126 -5.86 29.51 -8.06
C ASN A 126 -7.14 30.37 -7.89
N SER A 127 -7.03 31.50 -7.20
CA SER A 127 -8.08 32.37 -6.63
C SER A 127 -9.14 32.98 -7.59
N SER A 128 -9.42 32.34 -8.73
CA SER A 128 -10.43 32.74 -9.72
C SER A 128 -11.45 31.63 -10.02
N ILE A 129 -11.57 30.60 -9.19
CA ILE A 129 -12.58 29.55 -9.36
C ILE A 129 -13.75 29.84 -8.42
N ASN A 130 -14.90 30.17 -9.01
CA ASN A 130 -16.19 30.24 -8.30
C ASN A 130 -16.43 28.93 -7.57
N SER A 131 -16.54 29.01 -6.24
CA SER A 131 -16.79 27.87 -5.35
C SER A 131 -18.24 27.40 -5.49
N ASP A 132 -18.56 26.73 -6.59
CA ASP A 132 -19.86 26.11 -6.76
C ASP A 132 -19.79 24.66 -6.25
N ASN A 133 -20.32 24.45 -5.04
CA ASN A 133 -20.74 23.18 -4.41
C ASN A 133 -19.90 21.89 -4.63
N GLY A 134 -18.58 21.96 -4.77
CA GLY A 134 -17.70 20.80 -4.98
C GLY A 134 -17.58 19.78 -3.82
N ARG A 135 -18.30 19.97 -2.70
CA ARG A 135 -18.26 19.11 -1.50
C ARG A 135 -19.14 17.86 -1.55
N ASP A 136 -19.80 17.60 -2.68
CA ASP A 136 -20.61 16.40 -2.87
C ASP A 136 -19.76 15.13 -3.09
N LYS A 137 -18.43 15.28 -3.17
CA LYS A 137 -17.48 14.17 -3.33
C LYS A 137 -16.69 13.93 -2.04
N VAL A 138 -16.77 12.71 -1.52
CA VAL A 138 -15.88 12.22 -0.48
C VAL A 138 -14.88 11.25 -1.09
N VAL A 139 -13.63 11.40 -0.69
CA VAL A 139 -12.57 10.48 -1.07
C VAL A 139 -12.10 9.77 0.19
N LEU A 140 -12.39 8.47 0.25
CA LEU A 140 -11.92 7.58 1.31
C LEU A 140 -10.44 7.32 1.08
N VAL A 141 -9.63 7.42 2.13
CA VAL A 141 -8.18 7.30 2.05
C VAL A 141 -7.68 6.18 2.96
N GLN A 142 -6.95 5.24 2.38
CA GLN A 142 -6.18 4.23 3.11
C GLN A 142 -4.71 4.32 2.74
N ASP A 143 -3.84 3.83 3.60
CA ASP A 143 -2.44 3.63 3.26
C ASP A 143 -2.27 2.29 2.50
N ILE A 144 -2.89 1.22 2.97
CA ILE A 144 -2.98 -0.06 2.26
C ILE A 144 -4.45 -0.50 2.13
N LEU A 145 -4.84 -0.95 0.94
CA LEU A 145 -6.15 -1.53 0.72
C LEU A 145 -6.18 -3.00 1.19
N GLU A 146 -6.61 -3.19 2.42
CA GLU A 146 -6.88 -4.51 3.03
C GLU A 146 -8.39 -4.74 3.23
N PRO A 147 -8.80 -5.98 3.59
CA PRO A 147 -10.15 -6.32 4.04
C PRO A 147 -10.66 -5.63 5.30
N ILE A 148 -10.75 -4.32 5.24
CA ILE A 148 -11.45 -3.49 6.19
C ILE A 148 -12.91 -3.40 5.71
N PRO A 149 -13.91 -3.13 6.58
CA PRO A 149 -15.29 -2.86 6.18
C PRO A 149 -15.43 -1.54 5.43
N LEU A 150 -14.67 -1.35 4.34
CA LEU A 150 -14.75 -0.25 3.40
C LEU A 150 -16.19 -0.10 2.86
N GLY A 151 -16.91 -1.21 2.72
CA GLY A 151 -18.34 -1.23 2.39
C GLY A 151 -19.19 -0.36 3.31
N LYS A 152 -18.96 -0.42 4.64
CA LYS A 152 -19.70 0.42 5.61
C LYS A 152 -19.38 1.91 5.45
N ALA A 153 -18.11 2.24 5.20
CA ALA A 153 -17.69 3.63 5.01
C ALA A 153 -18.25 4.23 3.71
N ILE A 154 -18.29 3.43 2.64
CA ILE A 154 -18.93 3.80 1.37
C ILE A 154 -20.42 4.01 1.55
N GLU A 155 -21.11 3.03 2.15
CA GLU A 155 -22.55 3.07 2.38
C GLU A 155 -22.94 4.29 3.23
N ALA A 156 -22.19 4.56 4.31
CA ALA A 156 -22.43 5.71 5.18
C ALA A 156 -22.30 7.05 4.45
N ASN A 157 -21.38 7.18 3.48
CA ASN A 157 -21.23 8.41 2.69
C ASN A 157 -22.29 8.53 1.59
N ARG A 158 -22.65 7.41 0.95
CA ARG A 158 -23.74 7.36 -0.03
C ARG A 158 -25.09 7.73 0.59
N ASN A 159 -25.37 7.25 1.81
CA ASN A 159 -26.59 7.61 2.55
C ASN A 159 -26.67 9.11 2.90
N LYS A 160 -25.55 9.85 2.81
CA LYS A 160 -25.49 11.31 2.95
C LYS A 160 -25.58 12.04 1.60
N GLY A 161 -25.88 11.34 0.51
CA GLY A 161 -25.95 11.89 -0.84
C GLY A 161 -24.58 12.16 -1.48
N LYS A 162 -23.47 11.68 -0.91
CA LYS A 162 -22.12 11.95 -1.41
C LYS A 162 -21.60 10.84 -2.33
N LEU A 163 -20.90 11.23 -3.39
CA LEU A 163 -20.16 10.31 -4.25
C LEU A 163 -18.85 9.90 -3.56
N ALA A 164 -18.66 8.60 -3.34
CA ALA A 164 -17.45 8.06 -2.71
C ALA A 164 -16.43 7.60 -3.76
N SER A 165 -15.20 8.09 -3.68
CA SER A 165 -14.02 7.52 -4.37
C SER A 165 -13.05 6.95 -3.35
N LEU A 166 -12.10 6.12 -3.80
CA LEU A 166 -11.09 5.49 -2.96
C LEU A 166 -9.67 5.84 -3.41
N ILE A 167 -8.87 6.31 -2.47
CA ILE A 167 -7.41 6.44 -2.59
C ILE A 167 -6.77 5.41 -1.68
N CYS A 168 -5.77 4.72 -2.21
CA CYS A 168 -4.84 3.96 -1.39
C CYS A 168 -3.41 4.09 -1.91
N THR A 169 -2.41 3.90 -1.04
CA THR A 169 -1.01 3.92 -1.51
C THR A 169 -0.65 2.59 -2.17
N ILE A 170 -1.14 1.48 -1.60
CA ILE A 170 -0.88 0.12 -2.08
C ILE A 170 -2.20 -0.65 -2.22
N VAL A 171 -2.39 -1.33 -3.34
CA VAL A 171 -3.53 -2.23 -3.59
C VAL A 171 -3.08 -3.68 -3.57
N ASN A 172 -3.85 -4.54 -2.88
CA ASN A 172 -3.83 -5.98 -3.14
C ASN A 172 -4.94 -6.33 -4.15
N PRO A 173 -4.61 -6.64 -5.41
CA PRO A 173 -5.63 -6.82 -6.46
C PRO A 173 -6.50 -8.07 -6.24
N ASP A 174 -5.96 -9.12 -5.62
CA ASP A 174 -6.64 -10.42 -5.40
C ASP A 174 -7.88 -10.31 -4.50
N THR A 175 -8.05 -9.17 -3.83
CA THR A 175 -9.02 -9.05 -2.74
C THR A 175 -10.22 -8.19 -3.09
N TYR A 176 -10.15 -7.34 -4.13
CA TYR A 176 -11.10 -6.24 -4.26
C TYR A 176 -11.57 -5.82 -5.65
N PHE A 177 -10.98 -6.33 -6.73
CA PHE A 177 -11.35 -5.83 -8.05
C PHE A 177 -12.77 -6.24 -8.49
N THR A 178 -13.26 -7.43 -8.15
CA THR A 178 -14.58 -7.89 -8.61
C THR A 178 -15.73 -7.24 -7.85
N ASP A 179 -15.64 -7.14 -6.53
CA ASP A 179 -16.79 -6.75 -5.70
C ASP A 179 -17.04 -5.23 -5.73
N PHE A 180 -16.01 -4.43 -6.00
CA PHE A 180 -16.10 -2.97 -6.02
C PHE A 180 -16.48 -2.41 -7.40
N ILE A 181 -16.15 -3.13 -8.47
CA ILE A 181 -16.54 -2.77 -9.85
C ILE A 181 -18.03 -3.06 -10.08
N HIS A 182 -18.58 -4.07 -9.41
CA HIS A 182 -19.97 -4.54 -9.60
C HIS A 182 -20.92 -4.18 -8.46
N ALA A 183 -20.54 -3.25 -7.58
CA ALA A 183 -21.45 -2.79 -6.53
C ALA A 183 -22.76 -2.29 -7.17
N PRO A 184 -23.94 -2.73 -6.68
CA PRO A 184 -25.25 -2.43 -7.30
C PRO A 184 -25.59 -0.93 -7.39
N GLN A 185 -24.79 -0.09 -6.74
CA GLN A 185 -24.93 1.36 -6.61
C GLN A 185 -23.93 2.13 -7.51
N GLY A 186 -23.26 1.45 -8.44
CA GLY A 186 -22.33 2.03 -9.41
C GLY A 186 -20.84 1.87 -9.04
N PRO A 187 -19.95 2.03 -10.04
CA PRO A 187 -18.52 1.77 -9.90
C PRO A 187 -17.85 2.77 -8.94
N ILE A 188 -16.92 2.27 -8.14
CA ILE A 188 -16.08 3.09 -7.26
C ILE A 188 -14.75 3.32 -7.96
N MET A 189 -14.36 4.59 -8.05
CA MET A 189 -13.08 4.95 -8.62
C MET A 189 -11.96 4.65 -7.61
N LEU A 190 -10.95 3.89 -8.06
CA LEU A 190 -9.78 3.52 -7.26
C LEU A 190 -8.53 4.20 -7.81
N ILE A 191 -7.91 5.04 -6.99
CA ILE A 191 -6.62 5.69 -7.25
C ILE A 191 -5.56 5.01 -6.39
N THR A 192 -4.49 4.55 -7.03
CA THR A 192 -3.36 3.92 -6.34
C THR A 192 -2.04 4.22 -7.02
N LEU A 193 -1.01 4.42 -6.20
CA LEU A 193 0.37 4.61 -6.65
C LEU A 193 1.09 3.28 -6.89
N ILE A 194 0.82 2.27 -6.05
CA ILE A 194 1.46 0.96 -6.11
C ILE A 194 0.40 -0.08 -6.41
N LYS A 195 0.45 -0.59 -7.65
CA LYS A 195 -0.39 -1.70 -8.14
C LYS A 195 0.28 -3.06 -8.01
N GLU A 196 1.50 -3.11 -7.47
CA GLU A 196 2.23 -4.38 -7.38
C GLU A 196 1.45 -5.41 -6.61
N VAL A 197 1.35 -6.60 -7.21
CA VAL A 197 0.56 -7.71 -6.74
C VAL A 197 1.13 -8.13 -5.39
N LEU A 198 0.43 -7.78 -4.32
CA LEU A 198 0.68 -8.36 -3.02
C LEU A 198 0.21 -9.83 -3.06
N VAL A 199 0.91 -10.67 -3.84
CA VAL A 199 0.47 -12.04 -4.16
C VAL A 199 0.26 -12.79 -2.87
N ARG A 200 -0.93 -13.39 -2.72
CA ARG A 200 -1.22 -14.31 -1.64
C ARG A 200 -1.28 -15.72 -2.20
N TYR A 201 -0.60 -16.61 -1.52
CA TYR A 201 -0.67 -18.04 -1.73
C TYR A 201 -1.44 -18.65 -0.58
N ARG A 202 -2.23 -19.66 -0.87
CA ARG A 202 -2.65 -20.60 0.15
C ARG A 202 -1.41 -21.31 0.69
N GLN A 203 -1.31 -21.58 2.00
CA GLN A 203 -0.12 -22.26 2.55
C GLN A 203 0.11 -23.66 1.96
N ASP A 204 -0.92 -24.33 1.46
CA ASP A 204 -0.80 -25.61 0.76
C ASP A 204 -0.45 -25.49 -0.74
N HIS A 205 -0.24 -24.27 -1.24
CA HIS A 205 0.10 -24.02 -2.65
C HIS A 205 1.54 -24.44 -2.97
N LEU A 206 1.75 -25.09 -4.13
CA LEU A 206 3.05 -25.64 -4.55
C LEU A 206 4.20 -24.64 -4.50
N LEU A 207 3.94 -23.36 -4.82
CA LEU A 207 4.96 -22.29 -4.80
C LEU A 207 5.47 -21.89 -3.42
N VAL A 208 4.72 -22.20 -2.34
CA VAL A 208 5.12 -21.85 -0.96
C VAL A 208 5.18 -23.07 -0.03
N LYS A 209 4.77 -24.24 -0.51
CA LYS A 209 4.72 -25.48 0.29
C LYS A 209 6.08 -25.82 0.91
N ALA A 210 7.17 -25.71 0.14
CA ALA A 210 8.51 -25.96 0.65
C ALA A 210 8.92 -24.95 1.75
N ASP A 211 8.48 -23.69 1.65
CA ASP A 211 8.71 -22.69 2.70
C ASP A 211 7.93 -23.00 3.97
N VAL A 212 6.68 -23.46 3.83
CA VAL A 212 5.86 -23.91 4.97
C VAL A 212 6.51 -25.11 5.66
N GLU A 213 6.90 -26.13 4.90
CA GLU A 213 7.49 -27.37 5.41
C GLU A 213 8.86 -27.14 6.08
N SER A 214 9.65 -26.21 5.56
CA SER A 214 10.96 -25.86 6.14
C SER A 214 10.88 -24.83 7.28
N GLY A 215 9.69 -24.28 7.57
CA GLY A 215 9.53 -23.22 8.56
C GLY A 215 10.08 -21.87 8.11
N ASN A 216 10.30 -21.65 6.81
CA ASN A 216 10.79 -20.40 6.22
C ASN A 216 9.66 -19.34 6.07
N ILE A 217 8.87 -19.16 7.13
CA ILE A 217 7.74 -18.23 7.18
C ILE A 217 7.81 -17.41 8.46
N ILE A 218 7.65 -16.10 8.31
CA ILE A 218 7.40 -15.19 9.44
C ILE A 218 5.89 -15.03 9.59
N TRP A 219 5.33 -15.67 10.62
CA TRP A 219 3.89 -15.67 10.91
C TRP A 219 3.42 -14.41 11.62
N ASP A 220 4.29 -13.75 12.38
CA ASP A 220 4.00 -12.49 13.06
C ASP A 220 4.93 -11.37 12.57
N PRO A 221 4.81 -10.94 11.30
CA PRO A 221 5.69 -9.94 10.69
C PRO A 221 5.66 -8.58 11.40
N LYS A 222 4.59 -8.30 12.15
CA LYS A 222 4.44 -7.07 12.93
C LYS A 222 5.42 -7.04 14.10
N ASN A 223 5.56 -8.16 14.81
CA ASN A 223 6.45 -8.28 15.96
C ASN A 223 7.84 -8.77 15.57
N GLU A 224 7.99 -9.39 14.41
CA GLU A 224 9.26 -9.90 13.86
C GLU A 224 9.81 -9.01 12.73
N TRP A 225 9.41 -7.74 12.69
CA TRP A 225 9.78 -6.81 11.62
C TRP A 225 11.30 -6.67 11.44
N ASP A 226 12.05 -6.69 12.54
CA ASP A 226 13.52 -6.58 12.50
C ASP A 226 14.18 -7.72 11.72
N LYS A 227 13.60 -8.92 11.74
CA LYS A 227 14.09 -10.06 10.96
C LYS A 227 13.91 -9.80 9.46
N LEU A 228 12.73 -9.32 9.06
CA LEU A 228 12.44 -8.95 7.67
C LEU A 228 13.30 -7.78 7.20
N ALA A 229 13.50 -6.78 8.04
CA ALA A 229 14.34 -5.62 7.75
C ALA A 229 15.80 -6.02 7.48
N LYS A 230 16.34 -6.91 8.32
CA LYS A 230 17.70 -7.44 8.15
C LYS A 230 17.88 -8.19 6.83
N VAL A 231 16.93 -9.06 6.48
CA VAL A 231 16.97 -9.80 5.20
C VAL A 231 16.96 -8.87 3.99
N MET A 232 16.16 -7.79 4.02
CA MET A 232 16.16 -6.79 2.95
C MET A 232 17.48 -6.05 2.83
N GLU A 233 18.09 -5.69 3.98
CA GLU A 233 19.38 -5.00 4.00
C GLU A 233 20.48 -5.89 3.41
N GLU A 234 20.56 -7.15 3.82
CA GLU A 234 21.53 -8.12 3.31
C GLU A 234 21.38 -8.36 1.80
N ALA A 235 20.14 -8.52 1.33
CA ALA A 235 19.86 -8.71 -0.10
C ALA A 235 20.19 -7.48 -0.95
N ASP A 236 19.98 -6.27 -0.42
CA ASP A 236 20.31 -5.03 -1.10
C ASP A 236 21.82 -4.82 -1.23
N VAL A 237 22.58 -5.16 -0.18
CA VAL A 237 24.06 -5.18 -0.23
C VAL A 237 24.57 -6.17 -1.27
N GLU A 238 24.02 -7.38 -1.31
CA GLU A 238 24.44 -8.39 -2.29
C GLU A 238 24.10 -7.97 -3.73
N SER A 239 22.91 -7.40 -3.94
CA SER A 239 22.51 -6.87 -5.26
C SER A 239 23.45 -5.77 -5.75
N GLU A 240 23.93 -4.91 -4.86
CA GLU A 240 24.86 -3.85 -5.20
C GLU A 240 26.26 -4.41 -5.54
N ARG A 241 26.73 -5.41 -4.79
CA ARG A 241 27.99 -6.12 -5.10
C ARG A 241 27.93 -6.80 -6.46
N GLU A 242 26.82 -7.44 -6.79
CA GLU A 242 26.63 -8.11 -8.09
C GLU A 242 26.66 -7.10 -9.24
N ARG A 243 25.99 -5.94 -9.09
CA ARG A 243 26.06 -4.85 -10.08
C ARG A 243 27.48 -4.35 -10.30
N GLN A 244 28.26 -4.18 -9.23
CA GLN A 244 29.65 -3.74 -9.33
C GLN A 244 30.53 -4.76 -10.06
N ARG A 245 30.29 -6.06 -9.88
CA ARG A 245 31.01 -7.12 -10.60
C ARG A 245 30.74 -7.13 -12.10
N LEU A 246 29.53 -6.73 -12.52
CA LEU A 246 29.13 -6.72 -13.94
C LEU A 246 29.63 -5.50 -14.73
N VAL A 247 30.21 -4.50 -14.04
CA VAL A 247 30.75 -3.27 -14.65
C VAL A 247 32.26 -3.38 -14.91
N VAL A 248 32.88 -4.49 -14.54
CA VAL A 248 34.30 -4.83 -14.79
C VAL A 248 34.39 -5.74 -16.00
#